data_AF-A0A2E3Y450-F1
#
_entry.id   AF-A0A2E3Y450-F1
#
_cell.length_a   1.000
_cell.length_b   1.000
_cell.length_c   1.000
_cell.angle_alpha   90.00
_cell.angle_beta   90.00
_cell.angle_gamma   90.00
#
_symmetry.space_group_name_H-M   'P 1'
#
loop_
_entity.id
_entity.type
_entity.pdbx_description
1 polymer ?
#
loop_
_entity_poly.entity_id
_entity_poly.type
_entity_poly.pdbx_seq_one_letter_code
_entity_poly.pdbx_strand_id
1 'polypeptide(L)'
;METIFLNDFLDDGILREKVFRQKVADVDWSQYSDKRVLIKGCSEVPIPTWAYLILTAELSQYVQRIYFGELRSAVKIFIREDHNFD
;
A
#
# COMPACT_ATOMS: atom_id res chain seq x y z
N MET A 1 -7.04 -4.45 10.61
CA MET A 1 -6.43 -3.56 9.62
C MET A 1 -5.04 -4.10 9.39
N GLU A 2 -4.74 -4.52 8.17
CA GLU A 2 -3.42 -5.05 7.81
C GLU A 2 -2.47 -3.88 7.57
N THR A 3 -1.17 -4.09 7.81
CA THR A 3 -0.16 -3.05 7.56
C THR A 3 0.85 -3.57 6.56
N ILE A 4 1.14 -2.76 5.54
CA ILE A 4 2.22 -2.99 4.59
C ILE A 4 3.31 -1.97 4.89
N PHE A 5 4.54 -2.46 5.07
CA PHE A 5 5.68 -1.61 5.34
C PHE A 5 6.48 -1.40 4.06
N LEU A 6 6.76 -0.14 3.72
CA LEU A 6 7.58 0.18 2.54
C LEU A 6 9.02 -0.33 2.67
N ASN A 7 9.47 -0.63 3.89
CA ASN A 7 10.76 -1.26 4.16
C ASN A 7 10.91 -2.63 3.48
N ASP A 8 9.82 -3.39 3.34
CA ASP A 8 9.85 -4.74 2.74
C ASP A 8 10.23 -4.68 1.25
N PHE A 9 10.07 -3.51 0.63
CA PHE A 9 10.34 -3.27 -0.78
C PHE A 9 11.69 -2.60 -1.05
N LEU A 10 12.49 -2.32 -0.02
CA LEU A 10 13.84 -1.76 -0.18
C LEU A 10 14.80 -2.75 -0.80
N ASP A 11 15.80 -2.22 -1.49
CA ASP A 11 16.91 -2.93 -2.12
C ASP A 11 18.22 -2.27 -1.67
N ASP A 12 19.01 -2.99 -0.87
CA ASP A 12 20.20 -2.47 -0.18
C ASP A 12 19.95 -1.14 0.55
N GLY A 13 18.82 -1.07 1.27
CA GLY A 13 18.44 0.10 2.05
C GLY A 13 17.90 1.26 1.21
N ILE A 14 17.72 1.13 -0.10
CA ILE A 14 17.19 2.20 -0.97
C ILE A 14 15.99 1.68 -1.77
N LEU A 15 15.01 2.55 -2.03
CA LEU A 15 13.90 2.20 -2.90
C LEU A 15 14.32 2.36 -4.38
N ARG A 16 14.65 1.26 -5.06
CA ARG A 16 14.92 1.25 -6.49
C ARG A 16 13.68 0.88 -7.27
N GLU A 17 13.23 1.74 -8.19
CA GLU A 17 11.95 1.56 -8.89
C GLU A 17 11.82 0.20 -9.58
N LYS A 18 12.85 -0.25 -10.30
CA LYS A 18 12.82 -1.55 -11.00
C LYS A 18 12.61 -2.72 -10.03
N VAL A 19 13.36 -2.75 -8.92
CA VAL A 19 13.28 -3.82 -7.91
C VAL A 19 11.95 -3.73 -7.14
N PHE A 20 11.51 -2.51 -6.83
CA PHE A 20 10.22 -2.26 -6.19
C PHE A 20 9.07 -2.83 -7.02
N ARG A 21 9.01 -2.49 -8.31
CA ARG A 21 7.95 -2.98 -9.22
C ARG A 21 7.97 -4.50 -9.36
N GLN A 22 9.15 -5.11 -9.36
CA GLN A 22 9.29 -6.56 -9.37
C GLN A 22 8.71 -7.17 -8.08
N LYS A 23 9.15 -6.69 -6.91
CA LYS A 23 8.62 -7.15 -5.62
C LYS A 23 7.10 -6.97 -5.51
N VAL A 24 6.56 -5.84 -6.00
CA VAL A 24 5.11 -5.58 -6.04
C VAL A 24 4.38 -6.58 -6.93
N ALA A 25 4.94 -6.95 -8.08
CA ALA A 25 4.35 -7.93 -8.99
C ALA A 25 4.34 -9.35 -8.41
N ASP A 26 5.27 -9.65 -7.49
CA ASP A 26 5.37 -10.96 -6.84
C ASP A 26 4.42 -11.12 -5.63
N VAL A 27 3.73 -10.05 -5.21
CA VAL A 27 2.77 -10.10 -4.09
C VAL A 27 1.41 -10.62 -4.58
N ASP A 28 0.88 -11.62 -3.89
CA ASP A 28 -0.53 -11.99 -4.03
C ASP A 28 -1.43 -10.97 -3.34
N TRP A 29 -1.94 -9.98 -4.07
CA TRP A 29 -2.79 -8.92 -3.54
C TRP A 29 -4.18 -9.39 -3.10
N SER A 30 -4.63 -10.56 -3.57
CA SER A 30 -5.96 -11.11 -3.24
C SER A 30 -6.10 -11.44 -1.75
N GLN A 31 -4.98 -11.65 -1.04
CA GLN A 31 -4.95 -11.85 0.41
C GLN A 31 -5.49 -10.64 1.22
N TYR A 32 -5.60 -9.47 0.59
CA TYR A 32 -6.15 -8.25 1.20
C TYR A 32 -7.64 -8.02 0.87
N SER A 33 -8.30 -8.97 0.20
CA SER A 33 -9.71 -8.86 -0.20
C SER A 33 -10.62 -8.45 0.97
N ASP A 34 -11.42 -7.40 0.75
CA ASP A 34 -12.36 -6.82 1.70
C ASP A 34 -11.75 -6.30 3.02
N LYS A 35 -10.42 -6.23 3.11
CA LYS A 35 -9.72 -5.72 4.29
C LYS A 35 -9.56 -4.20 4.24
N ARG A 36 -9.14 -3.64 5.36
CA ARG A 36 -8.63 -2.27 5.48
C ARG A 36 -7.11 -2.36 5.60
N VAL A 37 -6.38 -1.62 4.78
CA VAL A 37 -4.91 -1.67 4.70
C VAL A 37 -4.30 -0.32 5.04
N LEU A 38 -3.29 -0.31 5.90
CA LEU A 38 -2.43 0.82 6.18
C LEU A 38 -1.10 0.63 5.43
N ILE A 39 -0.71 1.60 4.60
CA ILE A 39 0.63 1.68 4.02
C ILE A 39 1.47 2.57 4.92
N LYS A 40 2.46 1.97 5.57
CA LYS A 40 3.38 2.65 6.46
C LYS A 40 4.71 2.91 5.74
N GLY A 41 5.18 4.14 5.85
CA GLY A 41 6.45 4.59 5.28
C GLY A 41 7.67 3.96 5.96
N CYS A 42 8.85 4.35 5.48
CA CYS A 42 10.14 4.01 6.09
C CYS A 42 10.63 5.18 6.94
N SER A 43 11.14 4.91 8.14
CA SER A 43 11.81 5.92 8.99
C SER A 43 13.29 6.09 8.66
N GLU A 44 13.87 5.19 7.88
CA GLU A 44 15.32 5.14 7.60
C GLU A 44 15.67 5.82 6.27
N VAL A 45 14.79 5.72 5.26
CA VAL A 45 15.02 6.32 3.94
C VAL A 45 13.81 7.08 3.41
N PRO A 46 14.04 8.14 2.62
CA PRO A 46 12.95 8.90 2.00
C PRO A 46 12.21 8.00 1.00
N ILE A 47 10.89 7.87 1.19
CA ILE A 47 10.03 7.14 0.26
C ILE A 47 9.41 8.10 -0.75
N PRO A 48 9.64 7.91 -2.05
CA PRO A 48 9.04 8.74 -3.08
C PRO A 48 7.53 8.47 -3.21
N THR A 49 6.77 9.51 -3.57
CA THR A 49 5.31 9.45 -3.72
C THR A 49 4.85 8.35 -4.68
N TRP A 50 5.60 8.07 -5.75
CA TRP A 50 5.23 7.05 -6.73
C TRP A 50 5.10 5.65 -6.11
N ALA A 51 5.84 5.33 -5.04
CA ALA A 51 5.77 4.02 -4.39
C ALA A 51 4.40 3.79 -3.75
N TYR A 52 3.90 4.83 -3.05
CA TYR A 52 2.56 4.83 -2.47
C TYR A 52 1.47 4.72 -3.53
N LEU A 53 1.63 5.43 -4.66
CA LEU A 53 0.66 5.39 -5.77
C LEU A 53 0.58 4.00 -6.41
N ILE A 54 1.72 3.33 -6.61
CA ILE A 54 1.75 1.97 -7.16
C ILE A 54 1.05 0.99 -6.22
N LEU A 55 1.40 0.98 -4.93
CA LEU A 55 0.74 0.08 -3.97
C LEU A 55 -0.77 0.35 -3.89
N THR A 56 -1.17 1.62 -3.97
CA THR A 56 -2.58 2.00 -3.96
C THR A 56 -3.31 1.46 -5.19
N ALA A 57 -2.70 1.54 -6.37
CA ALA A 57 -3.27 1.01 -7.60
C ALA A 57 -3.50 -0.50 -7.51
N GLU A 58 -2.54 -1.27 -7.00
CA GLU A 58 -2.72 -2.71 -6.79
C GLU A 58 -3.79 -3.01 -5.74
N LEU A 59 -3.70 -2.40 -4.55
CA LEU A 59 -4.61 -2.68 -3.44
C LEU A 59 -6.06 -2.28 -3.72
N SER A 60 -6.29 -1.19 -4.46
CA SER A 60 -7.63 -0.63 -4.72
C SER A 60 -8.59 -1.62 -5.39
N GLN A 61 -8.05 -2.64 -6.06
CA GLN A 61 -8.82 -3.70 -6.72
C GLN A 61 -9.41 -4.72 -5.72
N TYR A 62 -8.85 -4.82 -4.51
CA TYR A 62 -9.17 -5.89 -3.54
C TYR A 62 -9.75 -5.34 -2.23
N VAL A 63 -9.26 -4.21 -1.75
CA VAL A 63 -9.51 -3.74 -0.37
C VAL A 63 -10.75 -2.86 -0.26
N GLN A 64 -11.31 -2.77 0.95
CA GLN A 64 -12.36 -1.78 1.24
C GLN A 64 -11.81 -0.37 1.40
N ARG A 65 -10.66 -0.22 2.05
CA ARG A 65 -10.08 1.09 2.40
C ARG A 65 -8.55 1.01 2.45
N ILE A 66 -7.90 2.08 1.98
CA ILE A 66 -6.46 2.27 2.11
C ILE A 66 -6.21 3.52 2.94
N TYR A 67 -5.22 3.43 3.82
CA TYR A 67 -4.74 4.51 4.67
C TYR A 67 -3.23 4.65 4.52
N PHE A 68 -2.70 5.86 4.67
CA PHE A 68 -1.27 6.14 4.75
C PHE A 68 -0.87 6.66 6.13
N GLY A 69 0.36 6.38 6.56
CA GLY A 69 0.97 6.97 7.75
C GLY A 69 1.06 5.99 8.92
N GLU A 70 0.83 6.50 10.13
CA GLU A 70 0.92 5.74 11.38
C GLU A 70 -0.46 5.36 11.90
N LEU A 71 -0.57 4.25 12.65
CA LEU A 71 -1.85 3.75 13.17
C LEU A 71 -2.72 4.80 13.89
N ARG A 72 -2.09 5.76 14.57
CA ARG A 72 -2.79 6.83 15.34
C ARG A 72 -2.98 8.14 14.57
N SER A 73 -2.37 8.28 13.39
CA SER A 73 -2.46 9.49 12.55
C SER A 73 -2.72 9.14 11.08
N ALA A 74 -3.33 7.98 10.85
CA ALA A 74 -3.55 7.42 9.54
C ALA A 74 -4.49 8.30 8.72
N VAL A 75 -4.06 8.68 7.52
CA VAL A 75 -4.86 9.44 6.57
C VAL A 75 -5.49 8.46 5.60
N LYS A 76 -6.81 8.51 5.48
CA LYS A 76 -7.57 7.68 4.54
C LYS A 76 -7.39 8.22 3.12
N ILE A 77 -6.97 7.38 2.19
CA ILE A 77 -6.65 7.78 0.81
C ILE A 77 -7.48 7.06 -0.25
N PHE A 78 -8.08 5.92 0.10
CA PHE A 78 -8.98 5.19 -0.78
C PHE A 78 -10.14 4.58 0.01
N ILE A 79 -11.32 4.55 -0.60
CA ILE A 79 -12.50 3.83 -0.15
C ILE A 79 -13.10 3.19 -1.39
N ARG A 80 -13.38 1.89 -1.34
CA ARG A 80 -14.19 1.24 -2.35
C ARG A 80 -15.64 1.69 -2.16
N GLU A 81 -16.22 2.29 -3.19
CA GLU A 81 -17.64 2.60 -3.18
C GLU A 81 -18.41 1.29 -3.37
N ASP A 82 -19.19 0.91 -2.38
CA ASP A 82 -20.15 -0.16 -2.53
C ASP A 82 -21.37 0.43 -3.25
N HIS A 83 -21.43 0.31 -4.58
CA HIS A 83 -22.64 0.65 -5.32
C HIS A 83 -23.73 -0.39 -5.05
N ASN A 84 -24.36 -0.32 -3.88
CA ASN A 84 -25.67 -0.93 -3.69
C ASN A 84 -26.68 -0.07 -4.45
N PHE A 85 -26.97 -0.47 -5.69
CA PHE A 85 -28.17 -0.05 -6.39
C PHE A 85 -29.35 -0.80 -5.75
N ASP A 86 -29.91 -0.24 -4.68
CA ASP A 86 -31.28 -0.52 -4.23
C ASP A 86 -32.27 0.42 -4.93
#